data_AF-A0AAW9CS55-F1
#
_entry.id   AF-A0AAW9CS55-F1
#
_cell.length_a   1.000
_cell.length_b   1.000
_cell.length_c   1.000
_cell.angle_alpha   90.00
_cell.angle_beta   90.00
_cell.angle_gamma   90.00
#
_symmetry.space_group_name_H-M   'P 1'
#
loop_
_entity.id
_entity.type
_entity.pdbx_description
1 polymer ?
#
loop_
_entity_poly.entity_id
_entity_poly.type
_entity_poly.pdbx_seq_one_letter_code
_entity_poly.pdbx_strand_id
1 'polypeptide(L)'
;MRTAISNFFSNLGDLGNIANNLLQLRITDATQDVMRVAMNSVFGVAGLIDVASLAGLPKHHQDFGLTLARWGVPAGPYLVLPVFGPSSIRDGVGRAVDVRFNLLNYIEPAARNPMYIAQFISARSDLLGATDLLQQAALDKYSFVRDAYVQQRRSLTYHGGGGEESLPNYNEPGGEPANGNGGLPQYEDPGEGASGAPGSRPEPAGLPQYQDPGDAGASGEAAAPAAASAAAPAPASAASPSPGAPASAPAANAPSKTN
;
A
#
# COMPACT_ATOMS: atom_id res chain seq x y z
N MET A 1 12.02 10.14 -21.71
CA MET A 1 10.76 10.06 -22.48
C MET A 1 9.71 9.17 -21.81
N ARG A 2 10.00 7.91 -21.43
CA ARG A 2 9.01 7.03 -20.74
C ARG A 2 8.30 7.70 -19.55
N THR A 3 9.08 8.31 -18.65
CA THR A 3 8.55 9.03 -17.48
C THR A 3 7.61 10.17 -17.86
N ALA A 4 7.91 10.92 -18.93
CA ALA A 4 7.05 12.02 -19.36
C ALA A 4 5.68 11.52 -19.86
N ILE A 5 5.67 10.40 -20.59
CA ILE A 5 4.43 9.76 -21.05
C ILE A 5 3.63 9.22 -19.86
N SER A 6 4.30 8.56 -18.90
CA SER A 6 3.66 8.06 -17.67
C SER A 6 3.06 9.22 -16.84
N ASN A 7 3.80 10.33 -16.71
CA ASN A 7 3.31 11.55 -16.06
C ASN A 7 2.08 12.12 -16.76
N PHE A 8 2.09 12.21 -18.10
CA PHE A 8 0.96 12.72 -18.88
C PHE A 8 -0.31 11.91 -18.64
N PHE A 9 -0.23 10.57 -18.75
CA PHE A 9 -1.40 9.72 -18.50
C PHE A 9 -1.81 9.72 -17.03
N SER A 10 -0.86 9.89 -16.12
CA SER A 10 -1.18 10.05 -14.72
C SER A 10 -1.92 11.36 -14.43
N ASN A 11 -1.51 12.47 -15.05
CA ASN A 11 -2.19 13.75 -14.93
C ASN A 11 -3.61 13.68 -15.50
N LEU A 12 -3.80 12.93 -16.58
CA LEU A 12 -5.14 12.66 -17.12
C LEU A 12 -5.97 11.78 -16.16
N GLY A 13 -5.33 10.82 -15.49
CA GLY A 13 -5.94 9.99 -14.45
C GLY A 13 -6.40 10.79 -13.22
N ASP A 14 -5.69 11.87 -12.88
CA ASP A 14 -6.05 12.74 -11.77
C ASP A 14 -7.44 13.38 -11.95
N LEU A 15 -7.93 13.55 -13.18
CA LEU A 15 -9.32 13.97 -13.43
C LEU A 15 -10.37 12.96 -12.93
N GLY A 16 -10.09 11.66 -13.10
CA GLY A 16 -10.92 10.59 -12.55
C GLY A 16 -10.83 10.55 -11.02
N ASN A 17 -9.65 10.87 -10.47
CA ASN A 17 -9.46 10.97 -9.03
C ASN A 17 -10.31 12.10 -8.43
N ILE A 18 -10.34 13.29 -9.05
CA ILE A 18 -11.16 14.42 -8.63
C ILE A 18 -12.64 14.01 -8.56
N ALA A 19 -13.16 13.40 -9.63
CA ALA A 19 -14.57 12.99 -9.70
C ALA A 19 -14.91 11.99 -8.58
N ASN A 20 -14.06 10.98 -8.37
CA ASN A 20 -14.27 9.99 -7.32
C ASN A 20 -14.10 10.58 -5.92
N ASN A 21 -13.12 11.45 -5.68
CA ASN A 21 -12.95 12.15 -4.40
C ASN A 21 -14.18 13.01 -4.07
N LEU A 22 -14.76 13.70 -5.06
CA LEU A 22 -16.01 14.45 -4.90
C LEU A 22 -17.20 13.54 -4.58
N LEU A 23 -17.38 12.44 -5.33
CA LEU A 23 -18.43 11.44 -5.07
C LEU A 23 -18.29 10.77 -3.72
N GLN A 24 -17.05 10.65 -3.25
CA GLN A 24 -16.76 10.13 -1.95
C GLN A 24 -17.09 11.18 -0.88
N LEU A 25 -16.97 12.50 -1.13
CA LEU A 25 -16.99 13.59 -0.14
C LEU A 25 -15.63 13.75 0.56
N ARG A 26 -14.53 13.64 -0.18
CA ARG A 26 -13.15 13.96 0.23
C ARG A 26 -12.74 15.28 -0.44
N ILE A 27 -13.21 16.40 0.12
CA ILE A 27 -13.04 17.72 -0.49
C ILE A 27 -11.57 18.16 -0.51
N THR A 28 -10.81 17.86 0.55
CA THR A 28 -9.37 18.16 0.62
C THR A 28 -8.61 17.49 -0.52
N ASP A 29 -8.79 16.19 -0.68
CA ASP A 29 -8.08 15.38 -1.67
C ASP A 29 -8.51 15.76 -3.10
N ALA A 30 -9.81 16.02 -3.32
CA ALA A 30 -10.29 16.54 -4.60
C ALA A 30 -9.64 17.89 -4.95
N THR A 31 -9.51 18.79 -3.96
CA THR A 31 -8.86 20.10 -4.17
C THR A 31 -7.38 19.94 -4.46
N GLN A 32 -6.69 19.04 -3.76
CA GLN A 32 -5.29 18.72 -4.03
C GLN A 32 -5.11 18.16 -5.44
N ASP A 33 -5.94 17.22 -5.87
CA ASP A 33 -5.88 16.67 -7.23
C ASP A 33 -6.18 17.74 -8.31
N VAL A 34 -7.13 18.64 -8.08
CA VAL A 34 -7.36 19.80 -8.96
C VAL A 34 -6.10 20.66 -9.09
N MET A 35 -5.45 20.96 -7.96
CA MET A 35 -4.20 21.73 -7.95
C MET A 35 -3.09 20.98 -8.69
N ARG A 36 -2.99 19.66 -8.52
CA ARG A 36 -2.03 18.83 -9.26
C ARG A 36 -2.24 18.95 -10.77
N VAL A 37 -3.48 18.76 -11.23
CA VAL A 37 -3.83 18.88 -12.65
C VAL A 37 -3.53 20.27 -13.18
N ALA A 38 -3.89 21.33 -12.45
CA ALA A 38 -3.64 22.70 -12.86
C ALA A 38 -2.13 22.98 -12.98
N MET A 39 -1.34 22.64 -11.95
CA MET A 39 0.10 22.89 -11.95
C MET A 39 0.82 22.10 -13.05
N ASN A 40 0.52 20.81 -13.18
CA ASN A 40 1.13 19.96 -14.19
C ASN A 40 0.72 20.36 -15.60
N SER A 41 -0.51 20.84 -15.81
CA SER A 41 -0.95 21.30 -17.12
C SER A 41 -0.33 22.64 -17.51
N VAL A 42 -0.26 23.60 -16.58
CA VAL A 42 0.22 24.97 -16.83
C VAL A 42 1.75 25.04 -16.83
N PHE A 43 2.40 24.50 -15.81
CA PHE A 43 3.85 24.58 -15.63
C PHE A 43 4.57 23.30 -16.09
N GLY A 44 3.85 22.18 -16.15
CA GLY A 44 4.42 20.87 -16.48
C GLY A 44 4.27 20.46 -17.95
N VAL A 45 4.02 21.40 -18.86
CA VAL A 45 3.82 21.15 -20.30
C VAL A 45 2.72 20.09 -20.53
N ALA A 46 1.47 20.46 -20.21
CA ALA A 46 0.30 19.59 -20.34
C ALA A 46 0.39 18.28 -19.52
N GLY A 47 1.20 18.24 -18.47
CA GLY A 47 1.37 17.09 -17.58
C GLY A 47 2.53 16.17 -17.93
N LEU A 48 3.39 16.51 -18.89
CA LEU A 48 4.61 15.74 -19.17
C LEU A 48 5.62 15.81 -18.01
N ILE A 49 5.60 16.90 -17.24
CA ILE A 49 6.46 17.13 -16.08
C ILE A 49 5.58 17.25 -14.83
N ASP A 50 5.89 16.46 -13.80
CA ASP A 50 5.14 16.45 -12.53
C ASP A 50 5.66 17.54 -11.57
N VAL A 51 5.30 18.79 -11.88
CA VAL A 51 5.62 19.97 -11.07
C VAL A 51 4.88 19.94 -9.73
N ALA A 52 3.68 19.38 -9.70
CA ALA A 52 2.86 19.30 -8.49
C ALA A 52 3.52 18.47 -7.38
N SER A 53 4.19 17.37 -7.74
CA SER A 53 4.97 16.58 -6.78
C SER A 53 6.17 17.34 -6.22
N LEU A 54 6.82 18.18 -7.04
CA LEU A 54 7.89 19.08 -6.56
C LEU A 54 7.37 20.13 -5.56
N ALA A 55 6.10 20.51 -5.70
CA ALA A 55 5.41 21.40 -4.77
C ALA A 55 4.84 20.69 -3.53
N GLY A 56 5.09 19.38 -3.36
CA GLY A 56 4.66 18.61 -2.20
C GLY A 56 3.18 18.24 -2.20
N LEU A 57 2.47 18.36 -3.33
CA LEU A 57 1.06 17.94 -3.40
C LEU A 57 0.98 16.40 -3.41
N PRO A 58 0.27 15.78 -2.44
CA PRO A 58 0.13 14.33 -2.39
C PRO A 58 -0.68 13.83 -3.59
N LYS A 59 -0.35 12.64 -4.06
CA LYS A 59 -1.03 11.99 -5.18
C LYS A 59 -2.02 10.97 -4.65
N HIS A 60 -3.25 11.06 -5.12
CA HIS A 60 -4.29 10.09 -4.78
C HIS A 60 -4.51 9.10 -5.91
N HIS A 61 -4.96 7.90 -5.54
CA HIS A 61 -5.40 6.88 -6.49
C HIS A 61 -6.82 6.49 -6.11
N GLN A 62 -7.78 7.03 -6.86
CA GLN A 62 -9.20 6.77 -6.67
C GLN A 62 -9.82 6.16 -7.92
N ASP A 63 -10.79 5.29 -7.70
CA ASP A 63 -11.58 4.65 -8.74
C ASP A 63 -13.01 4.47 -8.26
N PHE A 64 -13.93 4.18 -9.19
CA PHE A 64 -15.33 4.02 -8.83
C PHE A 64 -15.56 2.82 -7.89
N GLY A 65 -14.69 1.81 -7.91
CA GLY A 65 -14.73 0.70 -6.96
C GLY A 65 -14.51 1.14 -5.50
N LEU A 66 -13.56 2.05 -5.26
CA LEU A 66 -13.34 2.69 -3.95
C LEU A 66 -14.48 3.61 -3.58
N THR A 67 -15.05 4.31 -4.55
CA THR A 67 -16.26 5.11 -4.32
C THR A 67 -17.40 4.22 -3.82
N LEU A 68 -17.68 3.10 -4.49
CA LEU A 68 -18.65 2.12 -4.02
C LEU A 68 -18.30 1.55 -2.64
N ALA A 69 -17.01 1.33 -2.35
CA ALA A 69 -16.55 0.90 -1.04
C ALA A 69 -16.93 1.89 0.06
N ARG A 70 -16.74 3.19 -0.19
CA ARG A 70 -17.10 4.27 0.76
C ARG A 70 -18.60 4.30 1.04
N TRP A 71 -19.42 3.95 0.05
CA TRP A 71 -20.88 3.84 0.19
C TRP A 71 -21.34 2.47 0.73
N GLY A 72 -20.44 1.64 1.24
CA GLY A 72 -20.77 0.39 1.93
C GLY A 72 -20.93 -0.83 1.03
N VAL A 73 -20.61 -0.73 -0.27
CA VAL A 73 -20.68 -1.90 -1.16
C VAL A 73 -19.50 -2.84 -0.86
N PRO A 74 -19.74 -4.11 -0.48
CA PRO A 74 -18.68 -5.06 -0.21
C PRO A 74 -17.92 -5.43 -1.48
N ALA A 75 -16.64 -5.80 -1.36
CA ALA A 75 -15.82 -6.16 -2.52
C ALA A 75 -16.38 -7.38 -3.29
N GLY A 76 -16.90 -8.37 -2.56
CA GLY A 76 -17.31 -9.66 -3.11
C GLY A 76 -16.13 -10.57 -3.43
N PRO A 77 -16.36 -11.67 -4.18
CA PRO A 77 -15.31 -12.60 -4.59
C PRO A 77 -14.18 -11.92 -5.36
N TYR A 78 -12.96 -12.42 -5.16
CA TYR A 78 -11.81 -12.07 -5.98
C TYR A 78 -11.88 -12.76 -7.34
N LEU A 79 -11.53 -12.03 -8.40
CA LEU A 79 -11.41 -12.54 -9.75
C LEU A 79 -10.26 -11.84 -10.48
N VAL A 80 -9.84 -12.41 -11.61
CA VAL A 80 -8.87 -11.77 -12.50
C VAL A 80 -9.56 -11.46 -13.80
N LEU A 81 -9.66 -10.17 -14.13
CA LEU A 81 -10.26 -9.71 -15.37
C LEU A 81 -9.26 -9.83 -16.53
N PRO A 82 -9.69 -10.27 -17.72
CA PRO A 82 -8.86 -10.17 -18.92
C PRO A 82 -8.41 -8.73 -19.12
N VAL A 83 -7.13 -8.55 -19.45
CA VAL A 83 -6.46 -7.24 -19.67
C VAL A 83 -6.31 -6.37 -18.41
N PHE A 84 -7.32 -6.29 -17.54
CA PHE A 84 -7.31 -5.41 -16.36
C PHE A 84 -6.66 -6.02 -15.12
N GLY A 85 -6.53 -7.35 -15.06
CA GLY A 85 -5.81 -8.02 -13.98
C GLY A 85 -6.64 -8.25 -12.70
N PRO A 86 -5.99 -8.31 -11.53
CA PRO A 86 -6.61 -8.59 -10.23
C PRO A 86 -7.79 -7.64 -9.92
N SER A 87 -8.91 -8.20 -9.51
CA SER A 87 -10.12 -7.43 -9.20
C SER A 87 -11.03 -8.13 -8.19
N SER A 88 -12.08 -7.44 -7.77
CA SER A 88 -13.23 -7.99 -7.05
C SER A 88 -14.49 -7.74 -7.86
N ILE A 89 -15.62 -8.36 -7.53
CA ILE A 89 -16.87 -8.11 -8.27
C ILE A 89 -17.24 -6.62 -8.26
N ARG A 90 -17.13 -5.97 -7.09
CA ARG A 90 -17.34 -4.53 -6.94
C ARG A 90 -16.37 -3.72 -7.80
N ASP A 91 -15.08 -4.04 -7.69
CA ASP A 91 -14.05 -3.26 -8.37
C ASP A 91 -14.08 -3.49 -9.89
N GLY A 92 -14.57 -4.65 -10.36
CA GLY A 92 -14.82 -4.92 -11.77
C GLY A 92 -16.00 -4.11 -12.33
N VAL A 93 -17.09 -3.97 -11.56
CA VAL A 93 -18.17 -3.04 -11.89
C VAL A 93 -17.65 -1.59 -11.88
N GLY A 94 -16.83 -1.24 -10.89
CA GLY A 94 -16.13 0.04 -10.83
C GLY A 94 -15.32 0.33 -12.09
N ARG A 95 -14.52 -0.65 -12.52
CA ARG A 95 -13.74 -0.59 -13.74
C ARG A 95 -14.60 -0.28 -14.97
N ALA A 96 -15.77 -0.89 -15.10
CA ALA A 96 -16.66 -0.65 -16.22
C ALA A 96 -17.16 0.80 -16.25
N VAL A 97 -17.47 1.37 -15.09
CA VAL A 97 -17.85 2.78 -14.94
C VAL A 97 -16.66 3.68 -15.29
N ASP A 98 -15.48 3.44 -14.73
CA ASP A 98 -14.27 4.22 -15.01
C ASP A 98 -13.91 4.19 -16.50
N VAL A 99 -14.01 3.03 -17.15
CA VAL A 99 -13.78 2.88 -18.60
C VAL A 99 -14.82 3.67 -19.38
N ARG A 100 -16.10 3.65 -18.99
CA ARG A 100 -17.17 4.37 -19.70
C ARG A 100 -16.98 5.89 -19.63
N PHE A 101 -16.58 6.41 -18.47
CA PHE A 101 -16.39 7.84 -18.23
C PHE A 101 -14.95 8.32 -18.46
N ASN A 102 -14.08 7.48 -19.02
CA ASN A 102 -12.74 7.87 -19.38
C ASN A 102 -12.75 8.98 -20.44
N LEU A 103 -12.00 10.05 -20.21
CA LEU A 103 -11.99 11.24 -21.07
C LEU A 103 -11.51 10.94 -22.50
N LEU A 104 -10.65 9.93 -22.68
CA LEU A 104 -10.18 9.50 -24.00
C LEU A 104 -11.33 9.03 -24.90
N ASN A 105 -12.46 8.55 -24.35
CA ASN A 105 -13.61 8.13 -25.15
C ASN A 105 -14.29 9.29 -25.91
N TYR A 106 -14.07 10.53 -25.47
CA TYR A 106 -14.69 11.73 -26.03
C TYR A 106 -13.81 12.43 -27.06
N ILE A 107 -12.66 11.85 -27.41
CA ILE A 107 -11.73 12.32 -28.44
C ILE A 107 -11.99 11.57 -29.74
N GLU A 108 -11.77 12.23 -30.88
CA GLU A 108 -11.86 11.65 -32.22
C GLU A 108 -11.06 10.33 -32.32
N PRO A 109 -11.63 9.26 -32.93
CA PRO A 109 -10.98 7.95 -33.03
C PRO A 109 -9.54 7.96 -33.55
N ALA A 110 -9.21 8.86 -34.49
CA ALA A 110 -7.88 9.00 -35.06
C ALA A 110 -6.80 9.38 -34.01
N ALA A 111 -7.16 10.19 -33.01
CA ALA A 111 -6.27 10.55 -31.91
C ALA A 111 -6.45 9.63 -30.69
N ARG A 112 -7.66 9.15 -30.44
CA ARG A 112 -7.98 8.24 -29.33
C ARG A 112 -7.23 6.91 -29.41
N ASN A 113 -7.26 6.25 -30.57
CA ASN A 113 -6.66 4.92 -30.74
C ASN A 113 -5.14 4.91 -30.44
N PRO A 114 -4.31 5.82 -30.99
CA PRO A 114 -2.90 5.85 -30.62
C PRO A 114 -2.68 6.23 -29.14
N MET A 115 -3.54 7.06 -28.54
CA MET A 115 -3.47 7.37 -27.11
C MET A 115 -3.71 6.15 -26.22
N TYR A 116 -4.69 5.31 -26.55
CA TYR A 116 -4.89 4.06 -25.81
C TYR A 116 -3.71 3.10 -25.95
N ILE A 117 -3.14 2.99 -27.15
CA ILE A 117 -1.94 2.17 -27.38
C ILE A 117 -0.77 2.70 -26.53
N ALA A 118 -0.54 4.01 -26.55
CA ALA A 118 0.51 4.65 -25.76
C ALA A 118 0.28 4.46 -24.26
N GLN A 119 -0.95 4.61 -23.78
CA GLN A 119 -1.31 4.38 -22.37
C GLN A 119 -1.05 2.93 -21.97
N PHE A 120 -1.46 1.97 -22.80
CA PHE A 120 -1.26 0.56 -22.55
C PHE A 120 0.23 0.20 -22.49
N ILE A 121 1.03 0.68 -23.45
CA ILE A 121 2.48 0.46 -23.47
C ILE A 121 3.13 1.10 -22.23
N SER A 122 2.74 2.33 -21.88
CA SER A 122 3.25 3.01 -20.69
C SER A 122 2.96 2.20 -19.43
N ALA A 123 1.70 1.82 -19.21
CA ALA A 123 1.28 1.01 -18.08
C ALA A 123 2.03 -0.33 -18.02
N ARG A 124 2.19 -1.02 -19.17
CA ARG A 124 2.96 -2.26 -19.22
C ARG A 124 4.42 -2.03 -18.85
N SER A 125 5.03 -0.96 -19.36
CA SER A 125 6.43 -0.63 -19.09
C SER A 125 6.69 -0.33 -17.62
N ASP A 126 5.74 0.31 -16.92
CA ASP A 126 5.82 0.61 -15.50
C ASP A 126 5.66 -0.67 -14.64
N LEU A 127 4.97 -1.69 -15.16
CA LEU A 127 4.77 -2.98 -14.48
C LEU A 127 5.84 -4.03 -14.75
N LEU A 128 6.70 -3.86 -15.77
CA LEU A 128 7.69 -4.88 -16.13
C LEU A 128 8.63 -5.20 -14.96
N GLY A 129 9.19 -4.19 -14.30
CA GLY A 129 10.09 -4.40 -13.17
C GLY A 129 9.42 -5.12 -11.99
N ALA A 130 8.18 -4.76 -11.67
CA ALA A 130 7.42 -5.44 -10.62
C ALA A 130 7.08 -6.90 -11.00
N THR A 131 6.80 -7.14 -12.28
CA THR A 131 6.51 -8.49 -12.79
C THR A 131 7.76 -9.38 -12.73
N ASP A 132 8.93 -8.86 -13.09
CA ASP A 132 10.18 -9.62 -13.06
C ASP A 132 10.56 -10.01 -11.62
N LEU A 133 10.45 -9.07 -10.68
CA LEU A 133 10.65 -9.33 -9.25
C LEU A 133 9.66 -10.37 -8.71
N LEU A 134 8.37 -10.24 -9.06
CA LEU A 134 7.35 -11.20 -8.69
C LEU A 134 7.66 -12.60 -9.23
N GLN A 135 8.13 -12.70 -10.48
CA GLN A 135 8.48 -13.97 -11.10
C GLN A 135 9.67 -14.65 -10.43
N GLN A 136 10.61 -13.88 -9.89
CA GLN A 136 11.80 -14.40 -9.22
C GLN A 136 11.56 -14.75 -7.74
N ALA A 137 10.68 -14.02 -7.06
CA ALA A 137 10.49 -14.14 -5.61
C ALA A 137 9.30 -15.03 -5.18
N ALA A 138 8.24 -15.13 -5.99
CA ALA A 138 7.01 -15.81 -5.57
C ALA A 138 6.97 -17.28 -6.00
N LEU A 139 6.81 -18.18 -5.02
CA LEU A 139 6.59 -19.62 -5.25
C LEU A 139 5.20 -19.90 -5.83
N ASP A 140 4.17 -19.21 -5.33
CA ASP A 140 2.81 -19.17 -5.91
C ASP A 140 2.45 -17.73 -6.29
N LYS A 141 2.47 -17.47 -7.59
CA LYS A 141 2.22 -16.14 -8.17
C LYS A 141 0.77 -15.71 -7.97
N TYR A 142 -0.19 -16.63 -7.99
CA TYR A 142 -1.59 -16.27 -7.96
C TYR A 142 -2.03 -15.84 -6.57
N SER A 143 -1.71 -16.63 -5.55
CA SER A 143 -2.04 -16.28 -4.15
C SER A 143 -1.32 -15.00 -3.73
N PHE A 144 -0.03 -14.85 -4.04
CA PHE A 144 0.71 -13.62 -3.72
C PHE A 144 0.07 -12.37 -4.33
N VAL A 145 -0.28 -12.41 -5.62
CA VAL A 145 -0.92 -11.27 -6.30
C VAL A 145 -2.30 -10.99 -5.72
N ARG A 146 -3.08 -12.04 -5.41
CA ARG A 146 -4.39 -11.89 -4.78
C ARG A 146 -4.27 -11.22 -3.41
N ASP A 147 -3.36 -11.68 -2.57
CA ASP A 147 -3.21 -11.18 -1.21
C ASP A 147 -2.69 -9.74 -1.21
N ALA A 148 -1.70 -9.44 -2.06
CA ALA A 148 -1.21 -8.08 -2.27
C ALA A 148 -2.33 -7.14 -2.76
N TYR A 149 -3.15 -7.59 -3.71
CA TYR A 149 -4.30 -6.83 -4.19
C TYR A 149 -5.31 -6.57 -3.06
N VAL A 150 -5.73 -7.61 -2.32
CA VAL A 150 -6.71 -7.47 -1.24
C VAL A 150 -6.17 -6.54 -0.14
N GLN A 151 -4.90 -6.68 0.24
CA GLN A 151 -4.25 -5.82 1.22
C GLN A 151 -4.21 -4.36 0.75
N GLN A 152 -3.83 -4.10 -0.50
CA GLN A 152 -3.82 -2.76 -1.08
C GLN A 152 -5.23 -2.15 -1.14
N ARG A 153 -6.25 -2.91 -1.53
CA ARG A 153 -7.64 -2.40 -1.57
C ARG A 153 -8.16 -2.11 -0.17
N ARG A 154 -7.79 -2.94 0.81
CA ARG A 154 -8.10 -2.70 2.22
C ARG A 154 -7.49 -1.38 2.67
N SER A 155 -6.19 -1.16 2.45
CA SER A 155 -5.54 0.08 2.87
C SER A 155 -6.17 1.32 2.22
N LEU A 156 -6.47 1.30 0.92
CA LEU A 156 -7.10 2.42 0.21
C LEU A 156 -8.51 2.76 0.71
N THR A 157 -9.24 1.76 1.24
CA THR A 157 -10.59 1.97 1.79
C THR A 157 -10.54 2.62 3.17
N TYR A 158 -9.60 2.21 4.03
CA TYR A 158 -9.53 2.66 5.43
C TYR A 158 -8.69 3.93 5.64
N HIS A 159 -7.71 4.23 4.78
CA HIS A 159 -6.85 5.41 4.94
C HIS A 159 -7.57 6.76 4.72
N GLY A 160 -8.80 6.75 4.20
CA GLY A 160 -9.63 7.95 3.99
C GLY A 160 -10.42 8.41 5.23
N GLY A 161 -10.38 7.66 6.33
CA GLY A 161 -10.93 8.06 7.63
C GLY A 161 -9.78 8.32 8.59
N GLY A 162 -9.70 9.52 9.17
CA GLY A 162 -8.64 9.94 10.08
C GLY A 162 -8.60 9.18 11.41
N GLY A 163 -8.24 7.91 11.35
CA GLY A 163 -7.80 7.11 12.48
C GLY A 163 -6.52 6.42 12.04
N GLU A 164 -5.39 6.83 12.63
CA GLU A 164 -4.19 6.02 12.66
C GLU A 164 -4.53 4.75 13.44
N GLU A 165 -5.10 3.75 12.76
CA GLU A 165 -5.07 2.40 13.29
C GLU A 165 -3.61 1.98 13.17
N SER A 166 -2.90 2.06 14.30
CA SER A 166 -1.54 1.60 14.46
C SER A 166 -1.47 0.19 13.88
N LEU A 167 -0.64 0.04 12.84
CA LEU A 167 -0.32 -1.28 12.30
C LEU A 167 0.06 -2.18 13.49
N PRO A 168 -0.48 -3.42 13.59
CA PRO A 168 -0.06 -4.34 14.62
C PRO A 168 1.47 -4.43 14.65
N ASN A 169 2.07 -4.07 15.78
CA ASN A 169 3.52 -4.11 15.93
C ASN A 169 3.98 -5.56 16.04
N TYR A 170 4.38 -6.16 14.91
CA TYR A 170 4.88 -7.54 14.85
C TYR A 170 6.27 -7.72 15.52
N ASN A 171 6.88 -6.65 16.02
CA ASN A 171 8.18 -6.71 16.69
C ASN A 171 8.09 -7.01 18.20
N GLU A 172 6.89 -7.17 18.76
CA GLU A 172 6.71 -7.56 20.17
C GLU A 172 6.19 -9.01 20.28
N PRO A 173 7.03 -9.95 20.76
CA PRO A 173 6.54 -11.26 21.12
C PRO A 173 5.74 -11.14 22.42
N GLY A 174 4.40 -11.09 22.32
CA GLY A 174 3.49 -11.21 23.47
C GLY A 174 2.68 -9.97 23.87
N GLY A 175 2.50 -8.97 22.99
CA GLY A 175 1.68 -7.80 23.32
C GLY A 175 0.17 -8.11 23.34
N GLU A 176 -0.43 -8.17 24.53
CA GLU A 176 -1.88 -8.12 24.72
C GLU A 176 -2.44 -6.77 24.20
N PRO A 177 -3.62 -6.76 23.55
CA PRO A 177 -4.22 -5.51 23.09
C PRO A 177 -4.61 -4.64 24.29
N ALA A 178 -4.17 -3.38 24.24
CA ALA A 178 -4.51 -2.37 25.24
C ALA A 178 -6.05 -2.22 25.35
N ASN A 179 -6.55 -2.40 26.57
CA ASN A 179 -7.94 -2.25 26.95
C ASN A 179 -8.40 -0.79 26.73
N GLY A 180 -9.05 -0.54 25.60
CA GLY A 180 -9.77 0.69 25.27
C GLY A 180 -11.26 0.36 25.18
N ASN A 181 -12.04 1.00 26.04
CA ASN A 181 -13.46 0.76 26.25
C ASN A 181 -14.27 0.84 24.93
N GLY A 182 -14.64 -0.31 24.39
CA GLY A 182 -15.36 -0.48 23.12
C GLY A 182 -15.55 -1.97 22.85
N GLY A 183 -16.50 -2.58 23.55
CA GLY A 183 -16.74 -4.02 23.52
C GLY A 183 -16.88 -4.57 22.10
N LEU A 184 -16.21 -5.69 21.85
CA LEU A 184 -16.43 -6.51 20.66
C LEU A 184 -17.92 -6.91 20.63
N PRO A 185 -18.61 -6.88 19.47
CA PRO A 185 -19.93 -7.49 19.38
C PRO A 185 -19.80 -8.96 19.73
N GLN A 186 -20.49 -9.35 20.81
CA GLN A 186 -20.66 -10.73 21.24
C GLN A 186 -21.29 -11.50 20.07
N TYR A 187 -20.56 -12.47 19.53
CA TYR A 187 -21.12 -13.45 18.62
C TYR A 187 -21.72 -14.56 19.48
N GLU A 188 -23.05 -14.64 19.54
CA GLU A 188 -23.74 -15.82 20.05
C GLU A 188 -23.36 -17.01 19.15
N ASP A 189 -22.61 -17.95 19.72
CA ASP A 189 -22.44 -19.30 19.18
C ASP A 189 -23.81 -20.02 19.26
N PRO A 190 -24.44 -20.44 18.16
CA PRO A 190 -25.74 -21.10 18.19
C PRO A 190 -25.71 -22.52 18.79
N GLY A 191 -24.62 -22.94 19.44
CA GLY A 191 -24.48 -24.23 20.12
C GLY A 191 -24.77 -24.27 21.63
N GLU A 192 -24.76 -23.15 22.35
CA GLU A 192 -24.82 -23.16 23.83
C GLU A 192 -26.10 -22.51 24.37
N GLY A 193 -27.19 -23.27 24.32
CA GLY A 193 -28.49 -22.79 24.79
C GLY A 193 -29.41 -23.89 25.29
N ALA A 194 -28.96 -24.76 26.20
CA ALA A 194 -29.85 -25.56 27.06
C ALA A 194 -29.09 -26.26 28.21
N SER A 195 -28.69 -25.52 29.25
CA SER A 195 -28.37 -26.15 30.55
C SER A 195 -29.65 -26.24 31.39
N GLY A 196 -30.35 -27.37 31.29
CA GLY A 196 -31.52 -27.69 32.11
C GLY A 196 -31.57 -29.18 32.49
N ALA A 197 -31.05 -29.48 33.69
CA ALA A 197 -31.23 -30.70 34.52
C ALA A 197 -30.72 -32.07 34.00
N PRO A 198 -30.29 -32.99 34.91
CA PRO A 198 -29.56 -34.20 34.57
C PRO A 198 -30.51 -35.34 34.20
N GLY A 199 -30.40 -35.86 32.98
CA GLY A 199 -31.20 -36.98 32.49
C GLY A 199 -30.44 -37.77 31.44
N SER A 200 -30.28 -39.06 31.70
CA SER A 200 -29.56 -40.07 30.91
C SER A 200 -30.01 -40.17 29.45
N ARG A 201 -29.08 -40.06 28.50
CA ARG A 201 -29.19 -40.60 27.12
C ARG A 201 -27.80 -40.77 26.47
N PRO A 202 -27.66 -41.64 25.45
CA PRO A 202 -26.48 -42.46 25.20
C PRO A 202 -25.48 -41.81 24.23
N GLU A 203 -24.21 -42.20 24.35
CA GLU A 203 -23.13 -41.77 23.44
C GLU A 203 -23.41 -42.18 21.98
N PRO A 204 -23.23 -41.28 21.00
CA PRO A 204 -23.09 -41.67 19.61
C PRO A 204 -21.64 -42.09 19.33
N ALA A 205 -21.51 -43.20 18.60
CA ALA A 205 -20.27 -43.90 18.33
C ALA A 205 -19.22 -43.08 17.56
N GLY A 206 -18.00 -43.07 18.12
CA GLY A 206 -16.74 -43.25 17.40
C GLY A 206 -16.40 -42.26 16.27
N LEU A 207 -15.69 -41.18 16.62
CA LEU A 207 -14.77 -40.53 15.68
C LEU A 207 -13.36 -41.10 15.89
N PRO A 208 -12.60 -41.41 14.82
CA PRO A 208 -11.24 -41.93 14.96
C PRO A 208 -10.32 -40.89 15.64
N GLN A 209 -9.65 -41.32 16.70
CA GLN A 209 -8.65 -40.55 17.43
C GLN A 209 -7.44 -40.28 16.51
N TYR A 210 -7.19 -39.01 16.18
CA TYR A 210 -5.94 -38.59 15.56
C TYR A 210 -4.91 -38.34 16.66
N GLN A 211 -3.81 -39.09 16.63
CA GLN A 211 -2.68 -38.86 17.51
C GLN A 211 -1.89 -37.65 17.01
N ASP A 212 -1.89 -36.56 17.78
CA ASP A 212 -1.01 -35.41 17.58
C ASP A 212 0.43 -35.82 17.98
N PRO A 213 1.43 -35.76 17.08
CA PRO A 213 2.80 -36.16 17.39
C PRO A 213 3.58 -35.13 18.25
N GLY A 214 2.93 -34.10 18.79
CA GLY A 214 3.57 -33.06 19.59
C GLY A 214 3.56 -33.24 21.11
N ASP A 215 2.72 -34.14 21.67
CA ASP A 215 2.48 -34.14 23.12
C ASP A 215 3.04 -35.39 23.82
N ALA A 216 4.32 -35.31 24.18
CA ALA A 216 4.94 -36.20 25.17
C ALA A 216 5.74 -35.35 26.16
N GLY A 217 5.06 -34.85 27.19
CA GLY A 217 5.70 -34.33 28.39
C GLY A 217 6.16 -35.46 29.30
N ALA A 218 7.44 -35.47 29.69
CA ALA A 218 7.85 -35.16 31.07
C ALA A 218 9.32 -35.56 31.37
N SER A 219 10.01 -34.62 32.02
CA SER A 219 11.07 -34.78 33.03
C SER A 219 12.43 -35.38 32.66
N GLY A 220 13.48 -34.56 32.78
CA GLY A 220 14.87 -35.00 32.86
C GLY A 220 15.89 -33.86 32.82
N GLU A 221 16.28 -33.40 34.01
CA GLU A 221 17.56 -32.80 34.42
C GLU A 221 18.19 -31.58 33.68
N ALA A 222 18.67 -30.63 34.49
CA ALA A 222 19.35 -29.41 34.12
C ALA A 222 20.81 -29.61 33.67
N ALA A 223 21.26 -28.84 32.66
CA ALA A 223 22.64 -28.38 32.53
C ALA A 223 22.69 -27.09 31.68
N ALA A 224 23.20 -26.00 32.28
CA ALA A 224 23.53 -24.74 31.60
C ALA A 224 25.01 -24.75 31.10
N PRO A 225 25.52 -23.72 30.41
CA PRO A 225 25.85 -23.78 28.98
C PRO A 225 27.36 -23.70 28.69
N ALA A 226 27.78 -24.16 27.50
CA ALA A 226 29.09 -23.85 26.93
C ALA A 226 28.94 -22.94 25.71
N ALA A 227 29.53 -21.75 25.81
CA ALA A 227 29.55 -20.72 24.79
C ALA A 227 30.49 -21.10 23.62
N ALA A 228 30.07 -20.79 22.39
CA ALA A 228 30.97 -20.59 21.26
C ALA A 228 30.42 -19.46 20.37
N SER A 229 31.26 -18.44 20.22
CA SER A 229 31.06 -17.16 19.57
C SER A 229 31.06 -17.26 18.03
N ALA A 230 30.16 -16.53 17.36
CA ALA A 230 30.40 -16.01 16.02
C ALA A 230 29.65 -14.67 15.86
N ALA A 231 30.44 -13.62 15.61
CA ALA A 231 30.07 -12.21 15.72
C ALA A 231 29.39 -11.66 14.46
N ALA A 232 28.44 -10.74 14.69
CA ALA A 232 27.91 -9.81 13.70
C ALA A 232 28.88 -8.65 13.44
N PRO A 233 28.87 -8.03 12.24
CA PRO A 233 29.63 -6.81 11.98
C PRO A 233 28.88 -5.57 12.52
N ALA A 234 29.59 -4.74 13.30
CA ALA A 234 29.12 -3.46 13.81
C ALA A 234 29.52 -2.28 12.89
N PRO A 235 28.81 -1.14 12.95
CA PRO A 235 29.04 0.04 12.10
C PRO A 235 30.16 0.95 12.64
N ALA A 236 30.84 1.69 11.77
CA ALA A 236 31.88 2.64 12.13
C ALA A 236 31.33 4.08 12.24
N SER A 237 31.55 4.74 13.38
CA SER A 237 31.44 6.20 13.53
C SER A 237 32.52 6.77 14.46
N ALA A 238 33.23 7.78 13.95
CA ALA A 238 33.93 8.92 14.56
C ALA A 238 34.74 8.81 15.88
N ALA A 239 35.98 9.30 15.84
CA ALA A 239 36.63 10.01 16.94
C ALA A 239 37.65 11.06 16.43
N SER A 240 37.48 12.31 16.89
CA SER A 240 38.39 13.45 16.70
C SER A 240 39.63 13.38 17.60
N PRO A 241 40.66 14.22 17.34
CA PRO A 241 41.32 14.93 18.44
C PRO A 241 41.47 16.44 18.18
N SER A 242 41.60 17.20 19.28
CA SER A 242 41.81 18.66 19.41
C SER A 242 42.93 18.87 20.46
N PRO A 243 43.52 20.06 20.72
CA PRO A 243 43.88 21.22 19.87
C PRO A 243 45.39 21.57 19.94
N GLY A 244 45.87 22.46 19.06
CA GLY A 244 47.18 23.11 19.21
C GLY A 244 47.43 24.19 18.13
N ALA A 245 47.39 25.46 18.54
CA ALA A 245 47.68 26.67 17.74
C ALA A 245 49.01 27.31 18.23
N PRO A 246 49.50 28.46 17.72
CA PRO A 246 49.47 29.07 16.38
C PRO A 246 50.86 29.58 15.89
N ALA A 247 51.00 29.93 14.60
CA ALA A 247 51.98 30.87 14.00
C ALA A 247 51.96 30.67 12.46
N SER A 248 52.01 31.63 11.53
CA SER A 248 52.07 33.10 11.50
C SER A 248 51.73 33.53 10.05
N ALA A 249 51.13 34.71 9.89
CA ALA A 249 50.92 35.38 8.60
C ALA A 249 52.23 35.90 7.98
N PRO A 250 52.22 36.24 6.68
CA PRO A 250 52.41 37.65 6.30
C PRO A 250 51.39 38.09 5.22
N ALA A 251 50.68 39.19 5.41
CA ALA A 251 51.05 40.59 5.13
C ALA A 251 51.05 40.97 3.62
N ALA A 252 49.97 41.66 3.25
CA ALA A 252 49.87 42.86 2.39
C ALA A 252 50.76 43.01 1.14
N ASN A 253 50.11 43.22 -0.01
CA ASN A 253 50.39 44.41 -0.83
C ASN A 253 49.27 44.67 -1.87
N ALA A 254 48.54 45.77 -1.68
CA ALA A 254 48.06 46.60 -2.78
C ALA A 254 49.14 47.68 -3.02
N PRO A 255 49.23 48.30 -4.21
CA PRO A 255 48.73 49.67 -4.23
C PRO A 255 48.16 50.19 -5.58
N SER A 256 47.40 51.28 -5.41
CA SER A 256 47.33 52.52 -6.21
C SER A 256 46.59 52.58 -7.57
N LYS A 257 45.54 53.42 -7.51
CA LYS A 257 44.92 54.28 -8.53
C LYS A 257 45.91 54.87 -9.56
N THR A 258 45.46 55.02 -10.81
CA THR A 258 45.23 56.26 -11.61
C THR A 258 45.54 56.02 -13.09
N ASN A 259 44.52 56.03 -13.95
CA ASN A 259 44.21 57.11 -14.92
C ASN A 259 42.89 56.80 -15.63
#